data_AF-A0A1I7DNL3-F1
#
_entry.id   AF-A0A1I7DNL3-F1
#
_cell.length_a   1.000
_cell.length_b   1.000
_cell.length_c   1.000
_cell.angle_alpha   90.00
_cell.angle_beta   90.00
_cell.angle_gamma   90.00
#
_symmetry.space_group_name_H-M   'P 1'
#
loop_
_entity.id
_entity.type
_entity.pdbx_description
1 polymer ?
#
loop_
_entity_poly.entity_id
_entity_poly.type
_entity_poly.pdbx_seq_one_letter_code
_entity_poly.pdbx_strand_id
1 'polypeptide(L)'
;MTVLDKTSQQAGKLGPGALVMVVGPSGAGKDTLIYGYKDRCEGDANIMFARRLITRPADAGSEPHEAVCNEEMSQLIDQGRVALSWPAHGLTYALPECVDNHITKGGIAIANGSRKALAEAVEKYEKLLVVHITAPIHVLAQRLSMRGRETAEDIEQRLRRADLSLPELPHLVEIQNTNDPQVGINRLEQAITAFMR
;
A
#
# COMPACT_ATOMS: atom_id res chain seq x y z
N MET A 1 -30.11 19.55 33.18
CA MET A 1 -29.61 19.93 31.85
C MET A 1 -28.11 20.13 32.00
N THR A 2 -27.36 19.04 31.93
CA THR A 2 -25.91 19.04 32.15
C THR A 2 -25.27 18.72 30.82
N VAL A 3 -24.72 19.74 30.18
CA VAL A 3 -23.90 19.60 28.99
C VAL A 3 -22.60 18.96 29.46
N LEU A 4 -22.39 17.69 29.14
CA LEU A 4 -21.07 17.08 29.22
C LEU A 4 -20.29 17.57 28.01
N ASP A 5 -19.40 18.55 28.26
CA ASP A 5 -18.34 18.91 27.34
C ASP A 5 -17.48 17.67 27.07
N LYS A 6 -17.70 17.03 25.92
CA LYS A 6 -16.73 16.14 25.32
C LYS A 6 -15.68 17.01 24.64
N THR A 7 -14.67 17.43 25.39
CA THR A 7 -13.40 17.87 24.81
C THR A 7 -12.77 16.63 24.15
N SER A 8 -13.10 16.41 22.88
CA SER A 8 -12.35 15.50 22.02
C SER A 8 -10.96 16.10 21.83
N GLN A 9 -10.01 15.69 22.66
CA GLN A 9 -8.59 15.84 22.34
C GLN A 9 -8.37 15.16 20.97
N GLN A 10 -8.02 15.95 19.96
CA GLN A 10 -7.46 15.39 18.73
C GLN A 10 -6.18 14.65 19.13
N ALA A 11 -6.23 13.31 19.12
CA ALA A 11 -5.02 12.51 19.19
C ALA A 11 -4.13 12.94 18.01
N GLY A 12 -2.87 13.29 18.30
CA GLY A 12 -1.92 13.66 17.25
C GLY A 12 -1.69 12.51 16.27
N LYS A 13 -1.21 12.83 15.06
CA LYS A 13 -0.84 11.81 14.08
C LYS A 13 0.25 10.88 14.63
N LEU A 14 0.27 9.63 14.16
CA LEU A 14 1.26 8.62 14.56
C LEU A 14 2.65 8.93 13.99
N GLY A 15 3.66 8.87 14.84
CA GLY A 15 5.07 9.14 14.55
C GLY A 15 5.96 8.63 15.71
N PRO A 16 7.30 8.80 15.65
CA PRO A 16 8.04 9.66 14.71
C PRO A 16 8.50 8.94 13.42
N GLY A 17 8.15 7.66 13.26
CA GLY A 17 8.45 6.84 12.10
C GLY A 17 7.64 7.23 10.87
N ALA A 18 7.74 6.42 9.81
CA ALA A 18 7.14 6.73 8.51
C ALA A 18 6.38 5.55 7.90
N LEU A 19 5.26 5.86 7.26
CA LEU A 19 4.60 4.96 6.33
C LEU A 19 5.04 5.28 4.89
N VAL A 20 5.49 4.26 4.16
CA VAL A 20 5.71 4.31 2.71
C VAL A 20 4.62 3.49 2.04
N MET A 21 3.67 4.14 1.38
CA MET A 21 2.62 3.49 0.62
C MET A 21 2.97 3.40 -0.86
N VAL A 22 3.24 2.19 -1.34
CA VAL A 22 3.44 1.91 -2.76
C VAL A 22 2.09 1.63 -3.40
N VAL A 23 1.65 2.51 -4.29
CA VAL A 23 0.33 2.43 -4.96
C VAL A 23 0.51 2.40 -6.48
N GLY A 24 -0.53 2.00 -7.21
CA GLY A 24 -0.49 1.93 -8.68
C GLY A 24 -1.39 0.84 -9.25
N PRO A 25 -1.66 0.84 -10.56
CA PRO A 25 -2.54 -0.14 -11.17
C PRO A 25 -2.03 -1.58 -11.03
N SER A 26 -2.93 -2.55 -11.22
CA SER A 26 -2.52 -3.95 -11.36
C SER A 26 -1.61 -4.09 -12.60
N GLY A 27 -0.55 -4.88 -12.50
CA GLY A 27 0.44 -5.03 -13.57
C GLY A 27 1.54 -3.95 -13.61
N ALA A 28 1.46 -2.91 -12.77
CA ALA A 28 2.51 -1.88 -12.69
C ALA A 28 3.85 -2.41 -12.14
N GLY A 29 3.86 -3.61 -11.54
CA GLY A 29 5.08 -4.24 -11.01
C GLY A 29 5.47 -3.79 -9.60
N LYS A 30 4.50 -3.33 -8.79
CA LYS A 30 4.70 -2.93 -7.38
C LYS A 30 5.47 -3.99 -6.60
N ASP A 31 4.99 -5.24 -6.62
CA ASP A 31 5.62 -6.34 -5.87
C ASP A 31 7.06 -6.58 -6.31
N THR A 32 7.34 -6.53 -7.62
CA THR A 32 8.70 -6.67 -8.15
C THR A 32 9.65 -5.62 -7.57
N LEU A 33 9.22 -4.35 -7.51
CA LEU A 33 10.05 -3.27 -6.97
C LEU A 33 10.19 -3.37 -5.46
N ILE A 34 9.10 -3.69 -4.75
CA ILE A 34 9.11 -3.85 -3.28
C ILE A 34 10.03 -5.01 -2.88
N TYR A 35 9.93 -6.17 -3.54
CA TYR A 35 10.80 -7.32 -3.24
C TYR A 35 12.26 -7.04 -3.59
N GLY A 36 12.52 -6.44 -4.76
CA GLY A 36 13.89 -6.07 -5.12
C GLY A 36 14.51 -5.04 -4.17
N TYR A 37 13.71 -4.15 -3.57
CA TYR A 37 14.19 -3.26 -2.50
C TYR A 37 14.35 -3.99 -1.17
N LYS A 38 13.42 -4.90 -0.83
CA LYS A 38 13.51 -5.74 0.37
C LYS A 38 14.82 -6.51 0.44
N ASP A 39 15.26 -7.08 -0.69
CA ASP A 39 16.53 -7.82 -0.76
C ASP A 39 17.75 -6.93 -0.43
N ARG A 40 17.67 -5.61 -0.68
CA ARG A 40 18.73 -4.64 -0.33
C ARG A 40 18.70 -4.20 1.12
N CYS A 41 17.55 -4.36 1.79
CA CYS A 41 17.34 -3.98 3.18
C CYS A 41 17.46 -5.16 4.14
N GLU A 42 17.96 -6.31 3.68
CA GLU A 42 18.07 -7.50 4.52
C GLU A 42 18.92 -7.21 5.76
N GLY A 43 18.34 -7.45 6.95
CA GLY A 43 18.98 -7.18 8.24
C GLY A 43 18.72 -5.80 8.84
N ASP A 44 18.09 -4.85 8.12
CA ASP A 44 17.72 -3.56 8.70
C ASP A 44 16.40 -3.66 9.48
N ALA A 45 16.50 -3.79 10.81
CA ALA A 45 15.34 -3.88 11.70
C ALA A 45 14.47 -2.61 11.73
N ASN A 46 14.97 -1.47 11.23
CA ASN A 46 14.17 -0.24 11.14
C ASN A 46 13.18 -0.30 9.98
N ILE A 47 13.37 -1.17 8.99
CA ILE A 47 12.52 -1.27 7.81
C ILE A 47 11.62 -2.51 7.92
N MET A 48 10.32 -2.27 8.02
CA MET A 48 9.29 -3.31 8.00
C MET A 48 8.64 -3.35 6.63
N PHE A 49 8.62 -4.52 5.99
CA PHE A 49 7.78 -4.78 4.82
C PHE A 49 6.45 -5.36 5.28
N ALA A 50 5.38 -4.56 5.23
CA ALA A 50 4.09 -4.92 5.78
C ALA A 50 3.43 -6.06 4.99
N ARG A 51 3.02 -7.11 5.70
CA ARG A 51 2.21 -8.21 5.16
C ARG A 51 0.73 -7.85 5.30
N ARG A 52 -0.01 -7.85 4.19
CA ARG A 52 -1.45 -7.53 4.19
C ARG A 52 -2.28 -8.68 4.72
N LEU A 53 -3.35 -8.34 5.45
CA LEU A 53 -4.48 -9.23 5.69
C LEU A 53 -5.44 -9.10 4.50
N ILE A 54 -5.96 -10.22 3.97
CA ILE A 54 -6.88 -10.22 2.82
C ILE A 54 -8.01 -11.22 3.05
N THR A 55 -9.26 -10.85 2.74
CA THR A 55 -10.44 -11.72 2.87
C THR A 55 -10.56 -12.81 1.79
N ARG A 56 -9.43 -13.26 1.24
CA ARG A 56 -9.36 -14.26 0.18
C ARG A 56 -8.72 -15.55 0.70
N PRO A 57 -9.21 -16.74 0.31
CA PRO A 57 -8.56 -18.01 0.64
C PRO A 57 -7.08 -18.06 0.21
N ALA A 58 -6.22 -18.63 1.06
CA ALA A 58 -4.76 -18.65 0.89
C ALA A 58 -4.29 -19.42 -0.37
N ASP A 59 -5.15 -20.32 -0.85
CA ASP A 59 -4.97 -21.27 -1.95
C ASP A 59 -5.12 -20.64 -3.35
N ALA A 60 -5.34 -19.33 -3.45
CA ALA A 60 -5.50 -18.61 -4.73
C ALA A 60 -4.19 -18.18 -5.44
N GLY A 61 -3.01 -18.65 -4.99
CA GLY A 61 -1.75 -18.58 -5.75
C GLY A 61 -1.24 -17.17 -6.11
N SER A 62 -1.31 -16.20 -5.19
CA SER A 62 -0.70 -14.88 -5.38
C SER A 62 -0.13 -14.33 -4.08
N GLU A 63 1.01 -13.62 -4.18
CA GLU A 63 1.68 -12.72 -3.21
C GLU A 63 1.60 -13.07 -1.69
N PRO A 64 2.70 -13.05 -0.92
CA PRO A 64 2.67 -13.15 0.54
C PRO A 64 1.59 -12.25 1.20
N HIS A 65 0.52 -12.86 1.67
CA HIS A 65 -0.55 -12.25 2.45
C HIS A 65 -0.97 -13.19 3.57
N GLU A 66 -1.64 -12.67 4.57
CA GLU A 66 -2.33 -13.47 5.59
C GLU A 66 -3.81 -13.52 5.20
N ALA A 67 -4.31 -14.73 4.97
CA ALA A 67 -5.72 -14.95 4.64
C ALA A 67 -6.52 -14.93 5.94
N VAL A 68 -7.60 -14.15 5.96
CA VAL A 68 -8.58 -14.08 7.06
C VAL A 68 -9.98 -14.21 6.48
N CYS A 69 -10.96 -14.70 7.22
CA CYS A 69 -12.34 -14.64 6.74
C CYS A 69 -12.93 -13.23 6.88
N ASN A 70 -14.12 -13.01 6.31
CA ASN A 70 -14.79 -11.70 6.41
C ASN A 70 -15.18 -11.38 7.86
N GLU A 71 -15.61 -12.38 8.62
CA GLU A 71 -15.99 -12.23 10.03
C GLU A 71 -14.78 -11.81 10.88
N GLU A 72 -13.64 -12.47 10.70
CA GLU A 72 -12.37 -12.12 11.36
C GLU A 72 -11.91 -10.70 10.97
N MET A 73 -11.96 -10.36 9.69
CA MET A 73 -11.60 -9.01 9.22
C MET A 73 -12.50 -7.94 9.86
N SER A 74 -13.81 -8.17 9.92
CA SER A 74 -14.74 -7.24 10.57
C SER A 74 -14.39 -7.06 12.04
N GLN A 75 -14.15 -8.15 12.77
CA GLN A 75 -13.76 -8.08 14.18
C GLN A 75 -12.46 -7.31 14.39
N LEU A 76 -11.45 -7.52 13.54
CA LEU A 76 -10.19 -6.79 13.62
C LEU A 76 -10.37 -5.29 13.38
N ILE A 77 -11.21 -4.91 12.40
CA ILE A 77 -11.54 -3.51 12.11
C ILE A 77 -12.30 -2.89 13.29
N ASP A 78 -13.35 -3.55 13.77
CA ASP A 78 -14.22 -3.05 14.85
C ASP A 78 -13.46 -2.89 16.17
N GLN A 79 -12.46 -3.74 16.43
CA GLN A 79 -11.59 -3.68 17.60
C GLN A 79 -10.42 -2.70 17.44
N GLY A 80 -10.27 -2.05 16.27
CA GLY A 80 -9.13 -1.16 15.99
C GLY A 80 -7.79 -1.88 15.90
N ARG A 81 -7.78 -3.18 15.56
CA ARG A 81 -6.59 -4.04 15.45
C ARG A 81 -5.99 -4.07 14.03
N VAL A 82 -6.37 -3.09 13.21
CA VAL A 82 -5.79 -2.84 11.89
C VAL A 82 -5.25 -1.41 11.83
N ALA A 83 -4.11 -1.27 11.16
CA ALA A 83 -3.48 0.02 10.92
C ALA A 83 -4.21 0.81 9.82
N LEU A 84 -4.62 0.16 8.74
CA LEU A 84 -5.43 0.74 7.67
C LEU A 84 -6.29 -0.37 7.06
N SER A 85 -7.45 -0.04 6.49
CA SER A 85 -8.25 -1.01 5.74
C SER A 85 -8.89 -0.39 4.49
N TRP A 86 -9.08 -1.19 3.44
CA TRP A 86 -9.74 -0.72 2.21
C TRP A 86 -10.41 -1.85 1.41
N PRO A 87 -11.50 -1.55 0.68
CA PRO A 87 -12.13 -2.50 -0.22
C PRO A 87 -11.51 -2.45 -1.63
N ALA A 88 -11.20 -3.61 -2.22
CA ALA A 88 -10.79 -3.72 -3.62
C ALA A 88 -11.20 -5.05 -4.24
N HIS A 89 -11.68 -5.03 -5.49
CA HIS A 89 -12.04 -6.25 -6.24
C HIS A 89 -12.98 -7.22 -5.48
N GLY A 90 -13.94 -6.69 -4.72
CA GLY A 90 -14.88 -7.50 -3.94
C GLY A 90 -14.29 -8.13 -2.66
N LEU A 91 -13.06 -7.75 -2.29
CA LEU A 91 -12.36 -8.20 -1.10
C LEU A 91 -12.05 -7.01 -0.18
N THR A 92 -11.75 -7.31 1.07
CA THR A 92 -11.23 -6.37 2.05
C THR A 92 -9.75 -6.65 2.27
N TYR A 93 -8.96 -5.58 2.28
CA TYR A 93 -7.54 -5.61 2.56
C TYR A 93 -7.30 -4.79 3.82
N ALA A 94 -6.33 -5.22 4.63
CA ALA A 94 -5.89 -4.43 5.77
C ALA A 94 -4.38 -4.53 6.00
N LEU A 95 -3.84 -3.50 6.63
CA LEU A 95 -2.54 -3.55 7.28
C LEU A 95 -2.76 -3.91 8.75
N PRO A 96 -2.02 -4.87 9.32
CA PRO A 96 -2.16 -5.24 10.73
C PRO A 96 -1.67 -4.12 11.66
N GLU A 97 -2.17 -4.11 12.91
CA GLU A 97 -1.77 -3.15 13.97
C GLU A 97 -0.26 -3.07 14.23
N CYS A 98 0.51 -4.12 13.89
CA CYS A 98 1.96 -4.09 14.06
C CYS A 98 2.65 -3.01 13.20
N VAL A 99 2.01 -2.53 12.12
CA VAL A 99 2.49 -1.39 11.32
C VAL A 99 2.47 -0.10 12.15
N ASP A 100 1.38 0.18 12.86
CA ASP A 100 1.28 1.36 13.73
C ASP A 100 2.31 1.29 14.87
N ASN A 101 2.46 0.10 15.45
CA ASN A 101 3.44 -0.14 16.52
C ASN A 101 4.88 0.07 16.03
N HIS A 102 5.19 -0.28 14.78
CA HIS A 102 6.51 -0.07 14.19
C HIS A 102 6.79 1.42 13.93
N ILE A 103 5.82 2.12 13.37
CA ILE A 103 5.90 3.56 13.08
C ILE A 103 6.03 4.37 14.37
N THR A 104 5.28 4.00 15.41
CA THR A 104 5.32 4.67 16.71
C THR A 104 6.69 4.55 17.39
N LYS A 105 7.43 3.48 17.08
CA LYS A 105 8.81 3.26 17.56
C LYS A 105 9.87 4.01 16.75
N GLY A 106 9.48 4.77 15.73
CA GLY A 106 10.40 5.46 14.82
C GLY A 106 10.77 4.68 13.56
N GLY A 107 10.20 3.48 13.37
CA GLY A 107 10.49 2.63 12.21
C GLY A 107 9.82 3.08 10.92
N ILE A 108 10.30 2.53 9.81
CA ILE A 108 9.74 2.72 8.46
C ILE A 108 8.92 1.48 8.10
N ALA A 109 7.63 1.64 7.82
CA ALA A 109 6.81 0.57 7.29
C ALA A 109 6.54 0.79 5.80
N ILE A 110 6.84 -0.21 4.96
CA ILE A 110 6.62 -0.19 3.51
C ILE A 110 5.47 -1.13 3.19
N ALA A 111 4.41 -0.59 2.59
CA ALA A 111 3.19 -1.33 2.29
C ALA A 111 2.85 -1.27 0.79
N ASN A 112 2.54 -2.42 0.20
CA ASN A 112 1.81 -2.46 -1.06
C ASN A 112 0.35 -2.04 -0.80
N GLY A 113 0.04 -0.78 -1.07
CA GLY A 113 -1.21 -0.15 -0.68
C GLY A 113 -2.20 0.04 -1.82
N SER A 114 -3.31 0.69 -1.49
CA SER A 114 -4.31 1.17 -2.44
C SER A 114 -4.52 2.65 -2.28
N ARG A 115 -4.86 3.32 -3.39
CA ARG A 115 -5.22 4.74 -3.40
C ARG A 115 -6.43 5.05 -2.50
N LYS A 116 -7.29 4.06 -2.31
CA LYS A 116 -8.46 4.15 -1.41
C LYS A 116 -8.09 4.31 0.07
N ALA A 117 -6.89 3.90 0.47
CA ALA A 117 -6.43 4.04 1.85
C ALA A 117 -5.60 5.32 2.09
N LEU A 118 -5.35 6.12 1.04
CA LEU A 118 -4.47 7.30 1.16
C LEU A 118 -5.09 8.42 2.00
N ALA A 119 -6.40 8.64 1.90
CA ALA A 119 -7.07 9.66 2.71
C ALA A 119 -6.91 9.37 4.20
N GLU A 120 -7.22 8.14 4.63
CA GLU A 120 -7.03 7.68 6.00
C GLU A 120 -5.55 7.75 6.42
N ALA A 121 -4.63 7.33 5.55
CA ALA A 121 -3.19 7.39 5.83
C ALA A 121 -2.70 8.83 6.04
N VAL A 122 -3.19 9.80 5.25
CA VAL A 122 -2.84 11.23 5.39
C VAL A 122 -3.30 11.77 6.73
N GLU A 123 -4.49 11.39 7.19
CA GLU A 123 -5.02 11.81 8.48
C GLU A 123 -4.27 11.14 9.64
N LYS A 124 -3.89 9.86 9.49
CA LYS A 124 -3.34 9.03 10.56
C LYS A 124 -1.85 9.20 10.82
N TYR A 125 -1.01 9.36 9.80
CA TYR A 125 0.45 9.33 9.96
C TYR A 125 1.10 10.70 9.82
N GLU A 126 2.05 10.98 10.70
CA GLU A 126 2.83 12.22 10.69
C GLU A 126 3.71 12.29 9.43
N LYS A 127 4.37 11.18 9.10
CA LYS A 127 5.21 11.03 7.91
C LYS A 127 4.63 9.95 6.98
N LEU A 128 4.13 10.39 5.83
CA LEU A 128 3.63 9.53 4.77
C LEU A 128 4.36 9.85 3.46
N LEU A 129 5.04 8.86 2.89
CA LEU A 129 5.52 8.89 1.51
C LEU A 129 4.62 8.02 0.65
N VAL A 130 4.08 8.59 -0.42
CA VAL A 130 3.34 7.85 -1.43
C VAL A 130 4.23 7.63 -2.65
N VAL A 131 4.43 6.38 -3.03
CA VAL A 131 5.18 6.02 -4.24
C VAL A 131 4.20 5.45 -5.26
N HIS A 132 3.93 6.22 -6.31
CA HIS A 132 3.03 5.83 -7.39
C HIS A 132 3.80 5.10 -8.48
N ILE A 133 3.61 3.79 -8.58
CA ILE A 133 4.19 2.98 -9.65
C ILE A 133 3.24 2.96 -10.83
N THR A 134 3.69 3.51 -11.96
CA THR A 134 2.93 3.57 -13.21
C THR A 134 3.58 2.71 -14.29
N ALA A 135 2.84 2.42 -15.36
CA ALA A 135 3.41 1.91 -16.61
C ALA A 135 2.47 2.29 -17.76
N PRO A 136 2.98 2.42 -19.00
CA PRO A 136 2.13 2.66 -20.16
C PRO A 136 1.05 1.59 -20.30
N ILE A 137 -0.13 1.96 -20.80
CA ILE A 137 -1.29 1.06 -20.95
C ILE A 137 -0.93 -0.21 -21.72
N HIS A 138 -0.15 -0.11 -22.79
CA HIS A 138 0.27 -1.28 -23.57
C HIS A 138 1.17 -2.25 -22.76
N VAL A 139 2.03 -1.74 -21.87
CA VAL A 139 2.86 -2.56 -20.97
C VAL A 139 1.99 -3.24 -19.91
N LEU A 140 1.04 -2.50 -19.31
CA LEU A 140 0.09 -3.08 -18.36
C LEU A 140 -0.74 -4.18 -19.02
N ALA A 141 -1.21 -3.95 -20.25
CA ALA A 141 -2.00 -4.91 -21.00
C ALA A 141 -1.22 -6.19 -21.29
N GLN A 142 0.03 -6.07 -21.76
CA GLN A 142 0.92 -7.19 -22.00
C GLN A 142 1.19 -8.00 -20.71
N ARG A 143 1.41 -7.32 -19.58
CA ARG A 143 1.66 -7.99 -18.29
C ARG A 143 0.41 -8.68 -17.74
N LEU A 144 -0.77 -8.12 -17.97
CA LEU A 144 -2.03 -8.73 -17.56
C LEU A 144 -2.38 -9.94 -18.45
N SER A 145 -2.14 -9.86 -19.76
CA SER A 145 -2.41 -10.97 -20.68
C SER A 145 -1.57 -12.21 -20.38
N MET A 146 -0.31 -12.01 -19.95
CA MET A 146 0.57 -13.11 -19.52
C MET A 146 0.05 -13.91 -18.32
N ARG A 147 -0.95 -13.38 -17.57
CA ARG A 147 -1.56 -14.09 -16.43
C ARG A 147 -2.67 -15.06 -16.87
N GLY A 148 -3.15 -14.97 -18.13
CA GLY A 148 -4.08 -15.93 -18.73
C GLY A 148 -5.50 -15.94 -18.18
N ARG A 149 -5.94 -14.91 -17.43
CA ARG A 149 -7.25 -14.87 -16.75
C ARG A 149 -8.30 -13.96 -17.40
N GLU A 150 -7.90 -13.12 -18.36
CA GLU A 150 -8.74 -12.08 -18.96
C GLU A 150 -8.44 -11.97 -20.47
N THR A 151 -9.43 -11.60 -21.28
CA THR A 151 -9.21 -11.33 -22.72
C THR A 151 -8.49 -9.98 -22.91
N ALA A 152 -7.86 -9.77 -24.07
CA ALA A 152 -7.20 -8.49 -24.36
C ALA A 152 -8.17 -7.30 -24.30
N GLU A 153 -9.44 -7.51 -24.69
CA GLU A 153 -10.48 -6.49 -24.71
C GLU A 153 -10.96 -6.16 -23.28
N ASP A 154 -11.11 -7.17 -22.41
CA ASP A 154 -11.41 -6.96 -20.98
C ASP A 154 -10.30 -6.17 -20.27
N ILE A 155 -9.05 -6.51 -20.59
CA ILE A 155 -7.86 -5.85 -20.04
C ILE A 155 -7.81 -4.37 -20.47
N GLU A 156 -8.04 -4.08 -21.75
CA GLU A 156 -8.01 -2.71 -22.24
C GLU A 156 -9.15 -1.87 -21.65
N GLN A 157 -10.37 -2.40 -21.60
CA GLN A 157 -11.50 -1.71 -20.96
C GLN A 157 -11.25 -1.45 -19.48
N ARG A 158 -10.67 -2.41 -18.77
CA ARG A 158 -10.28 -2.28 -17.37
C ARG A 158 -9.24 -1.17 -17.17
N LEU A 159 -8.25 -1.07 -18.05
CA LEU A 159 -7.21 -0.04 -17.97
C LEU A 159 -7.73 1.36 -18.34
N ARG A 160 -8.64 1.47 -19.31
CA ARG A 160 -9.28 2.76 -19.68
C ARG A 160 -10.22 3.30 -18.61
N ARG A 161 -10.90 2.41 -17.86
CA ARG A 161 -11.80 2.76 -16.76
C ARG A 161 -11.08 2.91 -15.41
N ALA A 162 -9.81 2.51 -15.33
CA ALA A 162 -9.03 2.75 -14.14
C ALA A 162 -8.80 4.25 -14.04
N ASP A 163 -9.57 4.92 -13.18
CA ASP A 163 -9.19 6.24 -12.70
C ASP A 163 -7.79 6.09 -12.12
N LEU A 164 -6.79 6.75 -12.71
CA LEU A 164 -5.38 6.73 -12.28
C LEU A 164 -5.01 7.96 -11.45
N SER A 165 -5.98 8.85 -11.20
CA SER A 165 -5.73 10.06 -10.43
C SER A 165 -5.38 9.73 -8.97
N LEU A 166 -4.58 10.62 -8.39
CA LEU A 166 -4.25 10.66 -6.98
C LEU A 166 -4.72 12.01 -6.46
N PRO A 167 -5.17 12.09 -5.19
CA PRO A 167 -5.35 13.39 -4.56
C PRO A 167 -4.01 14.13 -4.49
N GLU A 168 -4.04 15.44 -4.30
CA GLU A 168 -2.82 16.19 -3.97
C GLU A 168 -2.28 15.68 -2.64
N LEU A 169 -1.04 15.19 -2.67
CA LEU A 169 -0.37 14.56 -1.54
C LEU A 169 0.94 15.30 -1.28
N PRO A 170 1.28 15.60 -0.01
CA PRO A 170 2.45 16.42 0.31
C PRO A 170 3.76 15.76 -0.11
N HIS A 171 3.83 14.42 -0.09
CA HIS A 171 5.00 13.64 -0.50
C HIS A 171 4.58 12.52 -1.44
N LEU A 172 4.62 12.82 -2.73
CA LEU A 172 4.30 11.89 -3.82
C LEU A 172 5.50 11.77 -4.76
N VAL A 173 5.96 10.54 -5.00
CA VAL A 173 6.96 10.23 -6.02
C VAL A 173 6.36 9.27 -7.04
N GLU A 174 6.44 9.63 -8.32
CA GLU A 174 6.02 8.75 -9.41
C GLU A 174 7.20 7.98 -10.01
N ILE A 175 7.04 6.67 -10.18
CA ILE A 175 8.02 5.77 -10.81
C ILE A 175 7.33 5.02 -11.95
N GLN A 176 7.69 5.36 -13.18
CA GLN A 176 7.21 4.65 -14.36
C GLN A 176 8.03 3.36 -14.60
N ASN A 177 7.46 2.21 -14.30
CA ASN A 177 8.08 0.89 -14.39
C ASN A 177 7.83 0.20 -15.74
N THR A 178 8.68 0.52 -16.73
CA THR A 178 8.56 0.04 -18.12
C THR A 178 9.42 -1.19 -18.40
N ASN A 179 10.74 -1.07 -18.25
CA ASN A 179 11.72 -2.01 -18.77
C ASN A 179 12.42 -2.77 -17.64
N ASP A 180 13.67 -2.39 -17.32
CA ASP A 180 14.49 -3.03 -16.30
C ASP A 180 13.96 -2.70 -14.89
N PRO A 181 13.51 -3.72 -14.12
CA PRO A 181 13.07 -3.53 -12.74
C PRO A 181 14.14 -2.90 -11.84
N GLN A 182 15.43 -3.07 -12.12
CA GLN A 182 16.51 -2.48 -11.33
C GLN A 182 16.47 -0.94 -11.34
N VAL A 183 16.04 -0.33 -12.44
CA VAL A 183 15.84 1.12 -12.50
C VAL A 183 14.74 1.55 -11.54
N GLY A 184 13.63 0.80 -11.48
CA GLY A 184 12.54 1.06 -10.55
C GLY A 184 12.93 0.86 -9.10
N ILE A 185 13.71 -0.19 -8.79
CA ILE A 185 14.21 -0.48 -7.44
C ILE A 185 15.15 0.64 -6.99
N ASN A 186 16.09 1.07 -7.83
CA ASN A 186 17.00 2.19 -7.53
C ASN A 186 16.22 3.48 -7.22
N ARG A 187 15.18 3.79 -8.00
CA ARG A 187 14.34 4.98 -7.77
C ARG A 187 13.52 4.87 -6.49
N LEU A 188 13.00 3.67 -6.17
CA LEU A 188 12.27 3.42 -4.93
C LEU A 188 13.18 3.65 -3.72
N GLU A 189 14.38 3.08 -3.73
CA GLU A 189 15.39 3.30 -2.71
C GLU A 189 15.74 4.78 -2.55
N GLN A 190 16.04 5.48 -3.66
CA GLN A 190 16.35 6.91 -3.63
C GLN A 190 15.22 7.74 -3.04
N ALA A 191 13.97 7.46 -3.40
CA ALA A 191 12.79 8.16 -2.89
C ALA A 191 12.64 7.97 -1.37
N ILE A 192 12.80 6.73 -0.89
CA ILE A 192 12.71 6.41 0.54
C ILE A 192 13.88 7.08 1.29
N THR A 193 15.12 6.92 0.83
CA THR A 193 16.28 7.53 1.48
C THR A 193 16.20 9.06 1.52
N ALA A 194 15.71 9.70 0.46
CA ALA A 194 15.56 11.15 0.43
C ALA A 194 14.47 11.64 1.39
N PHE A 195 13.37 10.88 1.52
CA PHE A 195 12.26 11.22 2.43
C PHE A 195 12.63 11.08 3.91
N MET A 196 13.56 10.17 4.23
CA MET A 196 13.97 9.91 5.62
C MET A 196 15.05 10.86 6.14
N ARG A 197 15.61 11.73 5.29
CA ARG A 197 16.59 12.77 5.66
C ARG A 197 15.91 14.04 6.13
#